data_AF-A0A1V3J365-F1
#
_entry.id   AF-A0A1V3J365-F1
#
_cell.length_a   1.000
_cell.length_b   1.000
_cell.length_c   1.000
_cell.angle_alpha   90.00
_cell.angle_beta   90.00
_cell.angle_gamma   90.00
#
_symmetry.space_group_name_H-M   'P 1'
#
loop_
_entity.id
_entity.type
_entity.pdbx_description
1 polymer ?
#
loop_
_entity_poly.entity_id
_entity_poly.type
_entity_poly.pdbx_seq_one_letter_code
_entity_poly.pdbx_strand_id
1 'polypeptide(L)' 'MNIEKIRFDSVNNYLNIEKEFDKNINIFTGINGSGKTTILKIIVSMLSKVPDFDFLSSIAFKKLHIYLFIYLFIYLFI' A
#
# COMPACT_ATOMS: atom_id res chain seq x y z
N MET A 1 9.44 -0.58 8.77
CA MET A 1 9.01 0.39 7.74
C MET A 1 7.57 0.76 8.05
N ASN A 2 7.27 2.04 8.23
CA ASN A 2 5.93 2.48 8.62
C ASN A 2 5.21 3.06 7.41
N ILE A 3 4.03 2.53 7.09
CA ILE A 3 3.15 3.08 6.07
C ILE A 3 2.39 4.24 6.72
N GLU A 4 2.48 5.44 6.14
CA GLU A 4 1.72 6.59 6.62
C GLU A 4 0.38 6.71 5.90
N LYS A 5 0.39 6.43 4.59
CA LYS A 5 -0.78 6.61 3.73
C LYS A 5 -0.70 5.70 2.52
N ILE A 6 -1.86 5.27 2.04
CA ILE A 6 -2.02 4.68 0.70
C ILE A 6 -2.99 5.53 -0.12
N ARG A 7 -2.75 5.56 -1.43
CA ARG A 7 -3.69 6.09 -2.41
C ARG A 7 -3.68 5.21 -3.65
N PHE A 8 -4.76 4.48 -3.86
CA PHE A 8 -4.95 3.59 -5.00
C PHE A 8 -6.17 4.04 -5.80
N ASP A 9 -5.96 4.27 -7.10
CA ASP A 9 -6.97 4.78 -8.02
C ASP A 9 -7.34 3.70 -9.05
N SER A 10 -8.65 3.43 -9.18
CA SER A 10 -9.25 2.54 -10.18
C SER A 10 -8.73 1.10 -10.15
N VAL A 11 -8.47 0.55 -8.96
CA VAL A 11 -8.06 -0.86 -8.81
C VAL A 11 -9.21 -1.79 -9.20
N ASN A 12 -8.91 -2.78 -10.04
CA ASN A 12 -9.88 -3.65 -10.70
C ASN A 12 -11.04 -2.87 -11.36
N ASN A 13 -10.79 -1.64 -11.82
CA ASN A 13 -11.74 -0.73 -12.45
C ASN A 13 -12.90 -0.21 -11.55
N TYR A 14 -12.88 -0.46 -10.23
CA TYR A 14 -13.94 0.03 -9.34
C TYR A 14 -13.44 0.58 -8.00
N LEU A 15 -12.31 0.10 -7.50
CA LEU A 15 -11.85 0.41 -6.16
C LEU A 15 -10.97 1.67 -6.17
N ASN A 16 -11.46 2.71 -5.49
CA ASN A 16 -10.69 3.90 -5.16
C ASN A 16 -10.53 3.96 -3.64
N ILE A 17 -9.31 4.10 -3.15
CA ILE A 17 -9.03 4.20 -1.72
C ILE A 17 -7.92 5.21 -1.46
N GLU A 18 -8.20 6.09 -0.50
CA GLU A 18 -7.22 6.98 0.11
C GLU A 18 -7.35 6.80 1.61
N LYS A 19 -6.30 6.30 2.26
CA LYS A 19 -6.34 5.95 3.68
C LYS A 19 -5.02 6.32 4.36
N GLU A 20 -5.13 7.15 5.39
CA GLU A 20 -4.07 7.38 6.36
C GLU A 20 -4.06 6.26 7.40
N PHE A 21 -2.86 5.84 7.77
CA PHE A 21 -2.64 4.74 8.70
C PHE A 21 -2.42 5.28 10.11
N ASP A 22 -3.17 4.72 11.06
CA ASP A 22 -2.89 4.89 12.48
C ASP A 22 -1.57 4.19 12.84
N LYS A 23 -0.84 4.73 13.83
CA LYS A 23 0.44 4.16 14.27
C LYS A 23 0.29 2.83 15.01
N ASN A 24 -0.90 2.54 15.53
CA ASN A 24 -1.17 1.33 16.30
C ASN A 24 -1.86 0.29 15.42
N ILE A 25 -3.17 0.43 15.19
CA ILE A 25 -3.99 -0.61 14.57
C ILE A 25 -4.85 -0.01 13.47
N ASN A 26 -4.77 -0.62 12.29
CA ASN A 26 -5.60 -0.30 11.14
C ASN A 26 -6.46 -1.51 10.78
N ILE A 27 -7.77 -1.32 10.74
CA ILE A 27 -8.73 -2.38 10.44
C ILE A 27 -9.32 -2.15 9.06
N PHE A 28 -9.10 -3.10 8.14
CA PHE A 28 -9.77 -3.15 6.86
C PHE A 28 -11.01 -4.05 6.98
N THR A 29 -12.19 -3.46 7.04
CA THR A 29 -13.48 -4.17 7.12
C THR A 29 -14.39 -3.83 5.93
N GLY A 30 -15.46 -4.59 5.75
CA GLY A 30 -16.43 -4.46 4.66
C GLY A 30 -16.92 -5.80 4.14
N ILE A 31 -17.85 -5.78 3.19
CA ILE A 31 -18.45 -6.98 2.60
C ILE A 31 -17.45 -7.82 1.77
N ASN A 32 -17.75 -9.09 1.53
CA ASN A 32 -16.94 -9.92 0.62
C ASN A 32 -16.90 -9.29 -0.78
N GLY A 33 -15.73 -9.37 -1.43
CA GLY A 33 -15.50 -8.71 -2.73
C GLY A 33 -15.20 -7.21 -2.66
N SER A 34 -15.26 -6.57 -1.49
CA SER A 34 -14.99 -5.12 -1.36
C SER A 34 -13.53 -4.69 -1.59
N GLY A 35 -12.63 -5.62 -1.91
CA GLY A 35 -11.23 -5.32 -2.23
C GLY A 35 -10.24 -5.35 -1.05
N LYS A 36 -10.66 -5.75 0.15
CA LYS A 36 -9.77 -5.83 1.35
C LYS A 36 -8.50 -6.64 1.09
N THR A 37 -8.65 -7.88 0.61
CA THR A 37 -7.52 -8.75 0.29
C THR A 37 -6.68 -8.19 -0.84
N THR A 38 -7.29 -7.53 -1.83
CA THR A 38 -6.59 -6.88 -2.94
C THR A 38 -5.72 -5.73 -2.44
N ILE A 39 -6.22 -4.87 -1.56
CA ILE A 39 -5.46 -3.78 -0.92
C ILE A 39 -4.24 -4.35 -0.20
N LEU A 40 -4.43 -5.38 0.63
CA LEU A 40 -3.33 -6.00 1.37
C LEU A 40 -2.31 -6.66 0.44
N LYS A 41 -2.74 -7.36 -0.61
CA LYS A 41 -1.83 -7.94 -1.61
C LYS A 41 -1.03 -6.86 -2.34
N ILE A 42 -1.65 -5.77 -2.76
CA ILE A 42 -0.93 -4.64 -3.38
C ILE A 42 0.14 -4.10 -2.44
N ILE A 43 -0.21 -3.86 -1.18
CA ILE A 43 0.74 -3.36 -0.17
C ILE A 43 1.92 -4.34 -0.03
N VAL A 44 1.65 -5.64 0.13
CA VAL A 44 2.71 -6.65 0.25
C VAL A 44 3.55 -6.74 -1.02
N SER A 45 2.94 -6.78 -2.20
CA SER A 45 3.63 -6.88 -3.49
C SER A 45 4.50 -5.67 -3.78
N MET A 46 4.12 -4.46 -3.36
CA MET A 46 4.94 -3.25 -3.54
C MET A 46 6.06 -3.12 -2.50
N LEU A 47 5.84 -3.59 -1.27
CA LEU A 47 6.75 -3.39 -0.15
C LEU A 47 7.67 -4.60 0.14
N SER A 48 7.47 -5.71 -0.56
CA SER A 48 8.36 -6.87 -0.49
C SER A 48 9.77 -6.51 -0.95
N LYS A 49 10.78 -7.24 -0.43
CA LYS A 49 12.20 -7.02 -0.76
C LYS A 49 12.45 -6.96 -2.27
N VAL A 50 11.72 -7.78 -3.02
CA VAL A 50 11.59 -7.71 -4.47
C VAL A 50 10.11 -7.47 -4.75
N PRO A 51 9.74 -6.38 -5.45
CA PRO A 51 8.34 -6.16 -5.80
C PRO A 51 7.79 -7.28 -6.70
N ASP A 52 6.59 -7.74 -6.40
CA ASP A 52 5.90 -8.79 -7.16
C ASP A 52 5.19 -8.18 -8.38
N PHE A 53 5.96 -8.02 -9.46
CA PHE A 53 5.47 -7.45 -10.71
C PHE A 53 4.50 -8.36 -11.47
N ASP A 54 4.54 -9.68 -11.25
CA ASP A 54 3.61 -10.61 -11.88
C ASP A 54 2.20 -10.37 -11.33
N PHE A 55 2.05 -10.28 -10.01
CA PHE A 55 0.77 -9.91 -9.41
C PHE A 55 0.35 -8.50 -9.81
N LEU A 56 1.25 -7.51 -9.70
CA LEU A 56 0.90 -6.11 -9.99
C LEU A 56 0.46 -5.93 -11.46
N SER A 57 1.10 -6.60 -12.41
CA SER A 57 0.70 -6.54 -13.82
C SER A 57 -0.61 -7.29 -14.12
N SER A 58 -1.00 -8.25 -13.27
CA SER A 58 -2.25 -9.00 -13.42
C SER A 58 -3.51 -8.21 -13.03
N ILE A 59 -3.36 -7.06 -12.35
CA ILE A 59 -4.48 -6.24 -11.88
C ILE A 59 -4.60 -4.94 -12.70
N ALA A 60 -5.82 -4.53 -13.03
CA ALA A 60 -6.06 -3.23 -13.65
C ALA A 60 -6.01 -2.12 -12.58
N PHE A 61 -5.23 -1.07 -12.80
CA PHE A 61 -5.22 0.12 -11.96
C PHE A 61 -4.78 1.35 -12.75
N LYS A 62 -5.15 2.55 -12.26
CA LYS A 62 -4.66 3.81 -12.84
C LYS A 62 -3.40 4.28 -12.13
N LYS A 63 -3.38 4.26 -10.80
CA LYS A 63 -2.24 4.68 -9.95
C LYS A 63 -2.23 3.92 -8.64
N LEU A 64 -1.04 3.56 -8.16
CA LEU A 64 -0.81 2.96 -6.85
C LEU A 64 0.30 3.70 -6.12
N HIS A 65 -0.02 4.44 -5.06
CA HIS A 65 0.96 5.16 -4.25
C HIS A 65 0.93 4.64 -2.80
N ILE A 66 2.11 4.38 -2.25
CA ILE A 66 2.33 4.10 -0.82
C ILE A 66 3.33 5.12 -0.28
N TYR A 67 2.93 5.83 0.76
CA TYR A 67 3.74 6.82 1.45
C TYR A 67 4.36 6.18 2.69
N LEU A 68 5.67 6.27 2.79
CA LEU A 68 6.47 5.61 3.82
C LEU A 68 7.18 6.63 4.69
N PHE A 69 7.18 6.40 6.00
CA PHE A 69 8.04 7.13 6.91
C PHE A 69 9.35 6.37 7.13
N ILE A 70 10.48 7.05 6.90
CA ILE A 70 11.83 6.51 7.09
C ILE A 70 12.60 7.44 8.02
N TYR A 71 13.18 6.88 9.09
CA TYR A 71 14.12 7.59 9.94
C TYR A 71 15.48 7.64 9.24
N LEU A 72 15.93 8.84 8.88
CA LEU A 72 17.28 9.04 8.35
C LEU A 72 18.23 9.36 9.52
N PHE A 73 19.08 8.40 9.90
CA PHE A 73 20.19 8.65 10.83
C PHE A 73 21.38 9.19 10.03
N ILE A 74 21.61 10.50 10.13
CA ILE A 74 22.82 11.13 9.60
C ILE A 74 23.89 11.02 10.69
N TYR A 75 24.87 10.12 10.51
CA TYR A 75 26.07 10.13 11.34
C TYR A 75 27.00 11.24 10.83
N LEU A 76 26.98 12.38 11.51
CA LEU A 76 27.96 13.43 11.31
C LEU A 76 29.23 13.01 12.07
N PHE A 77 30.20 12.44 11.35
CA PHE A 77 31.57 12.31 11.89
C PHE A 77 32.18 13.70 11.91
N ILE A 78 32.32 14.27 13.11
CA ILE A 78 33.23 15.38 13.42
C ILE A 78 34.51 14.76 13.96
#